data_AF-A0A2Z3I1P9-F1
#
_entry.id   AF-A0A2Z3I1P9-F1
#
_cell.length_a   1.000
_cell.length_b   1.000
_cell.length_c   1.000
_cell.angle_alpha   90.00
_cell.angle_beta   90.00
_cell.angle_gamma   90.00
#
_symmetry.space_group_name_H-M   'P 1'
#
loop_
_entity.id
_entity.type
_entity.pdbx_description
1 polymer ?
#
loop_
_entity_poly.entity_id
_entity_poly.type
_entity_poly.pdbx_seq_one_letter_code
_entity_poly.pdbx_strand_id
1 'polypeptide(L)'
;MNNLHALGYQVSSESGRAIIQAQLRANIKLAPLAFAEQMLEKDLHNYKTSPQNSVVVFDRGIPDTLGYLMSVGEQIPKHIKRVAREHLYNQTVFVAPFWPEIYEMDAERKQTLEEARETYEIMREVYVQLGYSTLLLPKVAVNERVDFVRNYIKNF
;
A
#
# COMPACT_ATOMS: atom_id res chain seq x y z
N MET A 1 -7.45 7.22 5.18
CA MET A 1 -8.37 6.80 4.10
C MET A 1 -9.81 7.16 4.37
N ASN A 2 -10.48 6.62 5.40
CA ASN A 2 -11.87 6.97 5.74
C ASN A 2 -12.14 8.48 5.84
N ASN A 3 -11.24 9.23 6.48
CA ASN A 3 -11.35 10.69 6.58
C ASN A 3 -11.22 11.41 5.23
N LEU A 4 -10.40 10.92 4.29
CA LEU A 4 -10.32 11.49 2.94
C LEU A 4 -11.59 11.20 2.14
N HIS A 5 -12.12 9.98 2.26
CA HIS A 5 -13.39 9.61 1.64
C HIS A 5 -14.55 10.46 2.16
N ALA A 6 -14.63 10.69 3.48
CA ALA A 6 -15.64 11.57 4.08
C ALA A 6 -15.56 13.04 3.58
N LEU A 7 -14.39 13.45 3.08
CA LEU A 7 -14.16 14.77 2.48
C LEU A 7 -14.37 14.79 0.95
N GLY A 8 -14.92 13.71 0.38
CA GLY A 8 -15.29 13.62 -1.04
C GLY A 8 -14.19 13.13 -1.98
N TYR A 9 -13.03 12.72 -1.47
CA TYR A 9 -12.01 12.09 -2.31
C TYR A 9 -12.40 10.65 -2.66
N GLN A 10 -12.15 10.26 -3.90
CA GLN A 10 -12.23 8.86 -4.27
C GLN A 10 -11.05 8.11 -3.66
N VAL A 11 -11.36 6.97 -3.05
CA VAL A 11 -10.38 6.15 -2.34
C VAL A 11 -10.48 4.71 -2.82
N SER A 12 -9.34 4.15 -3.21
CA SER A 12 -9.20 2.71 -3.45
C SER A 12 -8.70 2.03 -2.17
N SER A 13 -9.35 0.93 -1.79
CA SER A 13 -9.04 0.18 -0.55
C SER A 13 -7.89 -0.80 -0.73
N GLU A 14 -7.12 -1.04 0.33
CA GLU A 14 -6.02 -2.01 0.37
C GLU A 14 -6.44 -3.44 -0.04
N SER A 15 -5.73 -4.01 -1.01
CA SER A 15 -5.99 -5.36 -1.53
C SER A 15 -5.61 -6.47 -0.54
N GLY A 16 -4.45 -6.38 0.09
CA GLY A 16 -3.93 -7.42 0.99
C GLY A 16 -4.86 -7.75 2.15
N ARG A 17 -5.39 -6.70 2.81
CA ARG A 17 -6.32 -6.86 3.94
C ARG A 17 -7.59 -7.61 3.56
N ALA A 18 -8.20 -7.30 2.41
CA ALA A 18 -9.38 -8.01 1.92
C ALA A 18 -9.10 -9.50 1.65
N ILE A 19 -7.92 -9.82 1.11
CA ILE A 19 -7.51 -11.20 0.82
C ILE A 19 -7.23 -11.97 2.12
N ILE A 20 -6.60 -11.34 3.11
CA ILE A 20 -6.39 -11.93 4.45
C ILE A 20 -7.73 -12.25 5.11
N GLN A 21 -8.69 -11.33 5.07
CA GLN A 21 -10.02 -11.56 5.62
C GLN A 21 -10.75 -12.72 4.93
N ALA A 22 -10.64 -12.82 3.60
CA ALA A 22 -11.21 -13.95 2.84
C ALA A 22 -10.57 -15.29 3.25
N GLN A 23 -9.25 -15.33 3.38
CA GLN A 23 -8.51 -16.50 3.85
C GLN A 23 -8.92 -16.94 5.26
N LEU A 24 -9.05 -15.99 6.19
CA LEU A 24 -9.50 -16.27 7.57
C LEU A 24 -10.91 -16.86 7.58
N ARG A 25 -11.85 -16.32 6.78
CA ARG A 25 -13.20 -16.86 6.65
C ARG A 25 -13.23 -18.27 6.05
N ALA A 26 -12.36 -18.54 5.09
CA ALA A 26 -12.25 -19.83 4.44
C ALA A 26 -11.40 -20.85 5.23
N ASN A 27 -10.73 -20.42 6.30
CA ASN A 27 -9.74 -21.21 7.04
C ASN A 27 -8.63 -21.80 6.12
N ILE A 28 -8.16 -20.99 5.17
CA ILE A 28 -7.10 -21.34 4.21
C ILE A 28 -5.91 -20.40 4.44
N LYS A 29 -4.69 -20.91 4.20
CA LYS A 29 -3.47 -20.09 4.11
C LYS A 29 -2.83 -20.30 2.75
N LEU A 30 -2.79 -19.25 1.94
CA LEU A 30 -2.13 -19.27 0.63
C LEU A 30 -0.61 -19.30 0.78
N ALA A 31 0.05 -19.94 -0.18
CA ALA A 31 1.50 -19.79 -0.35
C ALA A 31 1.83 -18.33 -0.71
N PRO A 32 3.04 -17.82 -0.36
CA PRO A 32 3.39 -16.42 -0.57
C PRO A 32 3.16 -15.92 -2.00
N LEU A 33 3.63 -16.67 -3.00
CA LEU A 33 3.42 -16.30 -4.41
C LEU A 33 1.93 -16.25 -4.78
N ALA A 34 1.12 -17.23 -4.36
CA ALA A 34 -0.31 -17.25 -4.65
C ALA A 34 -1.05 -16.05 -4.02
N PHE A 35 -0.65 -15.66 -2.81
CA PHE A 35 -1.16 -14.45 -2.17
C PHE A 35 -0.75 -13.18 -2.94
N ALA A 36 0.51 -13.10 -3.37
CA ALA A 36 1.02 -11.97 -4.14
C ALA A 36 0.33 -11.82 -5.50
N GLU A 37 0.02 -12.93 -6.20
CA GLU A 37 -0.75 -12.88 -7.44
C GLU A 37 -2.17 -12.32 -7.23
N GLN A 38 -2.84 -12.71 -6.13
CA GLN A 38 -4.15 -12.14 -5.79
C GLN A 38 -4.08 -10.65 -5.43
N MET A 39 -3.03 -10.23 -4.73
CA MET A 39 -2.78 -8.80 -4.48
C MET A 39 -2.62 -8.05 -5.80
N LEU A 40 -1.75 -8.56 -6.68
CA LEU A 40 -1.47 -7.95 -7.98
C LEU A 40 -2.72 -7.84 -8.85
N GLU A 41 -3.52 -8.90 -8.93
CA GLU A 41 -4.75 -8.92 -9.72
C GLU A 41 -5.72 -7.82 -9.23
N LYS A 42 -5.92 -7.74 -7.91
CA LYS A 42 -6.84 -6.77 -7.31
C LYS A 42 -6.32 -5.34 -7.45
N ASP A 43 -5.04 -5.09 -7.20
CA ASP A 43 -4.43 -3.77 -7.34
C ASP A 43 -4.43 -3.31 -8.81
N LEU A 44 -4.21 -4.22 -9.76
CA LEU A 44 -4.28 -3.93 -11.18
C LEU A 44 -5.70 -3.64 -11.63
N HIS A 45 -6.69 -4.37 -11.11
CA HIS A 45 -8.10 -4.08 -11.35
C HIS A 45 -8.48 -2.69 -10.83
N ASN A 46 -8.12 -2.37 -9.59
CA ASN A 46 -8.35 -1.06 -8.98
C ASN A 46 -7.70 0.07 -9.79
N TYR A 47 -6.45 -0.13 -10.22
CA TYR A 47 -5.73 0.83 -11.05
C TYR A 47 -6.45 1.09 -12.38
N LYS A 48 -6.83 0.02 -13.11
CA LYS A 48 -7.43 0.13 -14.45
C LYS A 48 -8.86 0.68 -14.44
N THR A 49 -9.60 0.45 -13.37
CA THR A 49 -10.99 0.91 -13.23
C THR A 49 -11.10 2.30 -12.60
N SER A 50 -10.00 2.84 -12.09
CA SER A 50 -9.98 4.18 -11.51
C SER A 50 -10.10 5.26 -12.60
N PRO A 51 -10.95 6.28 -12.38
CA PRO A 51 -11.13 7.37 -13.34
C PRO A 51 -9.85 8.16 -13.54
N GLN A 52 -9.57 8.49 -14.80
CA GLN A 52 -8.36 9.21 -15.19
C GLN A 52 -8.51 10.74 -15.12
N ASN A 53 -9.74 11.23 -14.97
CA ASN A 53 -10.08 12.66 -14.97
C ASN A 53 -10.26 13.25 -13.57
N SER A 54 -9.89 12.51 -12.52
CA SER A 54 -10.01 12.95 -11.13
C SER A 54 -8.92 12.33 -10.27
N VAL A 55 -8.62 12.95 -9.13
CA VAL A 55 -7.67 12.40 -8.17
C VAL A 55 -8.29 11.22 -7.42
N VAL A 56 -7.61 10.08 -7.47
CA VAL A 56 -7.93 8.88 -6.69
C VAL A 56 -6.78 8.61 -5.72
N VAL A 57 -7.10 8.46 -4.43
CA VAL A 57 -6.12 8.10 -3.40
C VAL A 57 -6.14 6.60 -3.19
N PHE A 58 -5.04 5.94 -3.50
CA PHE A 58 -4.89 4.49 -3.33
C PHE A 58 -4.33 4.17 -1.95
N ASP A 59 -5.02 3.33 -1.20
CA ASP A 59 -4.52 2.72 0.03
C ASP A 59 -3.69 1.49 -0.35
N ARG A 60 -2.37 1.66 -0.48
CA ARG A 60 -1.43 0.73 -1.13
C ARG A 60 -1.66 0.58 -2.64
N GLY A 61 -0.70 0.00 -3.34
CA GLY A 61 -0.79 -0.22 -4.77
C GLY A 61 0.11 -1.35 -5.27
N ILE A 62 0.22 -1.45 -6.60
CA ILE A 62 0.97 -2.50 -7.28
C ILE A 62 2.42 -2.69 -6.72
N PRO A 63 3.19 -1.63 -6.37
CA PRO A 63 4.49 -1.78 -5.72
C PRO A 63 4.48 -2.61 -4.43
N ASP A 64 3.42 -2.57 -3.64
CA ASP A 64 3.31 -3.33 -2.38
C ASP A 64 3.37 -4.85 -2.61
N THR A 65 2.98 -5.34 -3.79
CA THR A 65 3.14 -6.75 -4.15
C THR A 65 4.62 -7.15 -4.21
N LEU A 66 5.48 -6.28 -4.74
CA LEU A 66 6.93 -6.50 -4.74
C LEU A 66 7.49 -6.45 -3.32
N GLY A 67 7.08 -5.45 -2.54
CA GLY A 67 7.53 -5.30 -1.15
C GLY A 67 7.11 -6.47 -0.28
N TYR A 68 5.91 -7.01 -0.47
CA TYR A 68 5.46 -8.21 0.20
C TYR A 68 6.36 -9.41 -0.12
N LEU A 69 6.59 -9.72 -1.40
CA LEU A 69 7.44 -10.84 -1.81
C LEU A 69 8.87 -10.71 -1.29
N MET A 70 9.43 -9.49 -1.29
CA MET A 70 10.73 -9.21 -0.68
C MET A 70 10.73 -9.46 0.83
N SER A 71 9.71 -8.99 1.55
CA SER A 71 9.61 -9.12 3.01
C SER A 71 9.54 -10.56 3.48
N VAL A 72 8.96 -11.46 2.68
CA VAL A 72 8.86 -12.89 2.99
C VAL A 72 9.96 -13.73 2.33
N GLY A 73 10.93 -13.10 1.67
CA GLY A 73 12.06 -13.78 1.03
C GLY A 73 11.72 -14.61 -0.20
N GLU A 74 10.57 -14.37 -0.84
CA GLU A 74 10.09 -15.12 -2.01
C GLU A 74 10.71 -14.57 -3.31
N GLN A 75 10.96 -15.47 -4.27
CA GLN A 75 11.49 -15.03 -5.57
C GLN A 75 10.43 -14.24 -6.33
N ILE A 76 10.76 -12.99 -6.68
CA ILE A 76 9.85 -12.13 -7.44
C ILE A 76 9.83 -12.56 -8.92
N PRO A 77 8.68 -13.01 -9.46
CA PRO A 77 8.54 -13.36 -10.87
C PRO A 77 8.74 -12.16 -11.80
N LYS A 78 9.22 -12.44 -13.02
CA LYS A 78 9.48 -11.40 -14.03
C LYS A 78 8.22 -10.61 -14.41
N HIS A 79 7.05 -11.27 -14.47
CA HIS A 79 5.81 -10.59 -14.84
C HIS A 79 5.35 -9.60 -13.78
N ILE A 80 5.48 -9.91 -12.49
CA ILE A 80 5.16 -8.97 -11.39
C ILE A 80 6.04 -7.73 -11.48
N LYS A 81 7.36 -7.91 -11.68
CA LYS A 81 8.29 -6.78 -11.88
C LYS A 81 7.91 -5.92 -13.10
N ARG A 82 7.43 -6.55 -14.17
CA ARG A 82 6.99 -5.85 -15.38
C ARG A 82 5.73 -5.02 -15.10
N VAL A 83 4.70 -5.64 -14.51
CA VAL A 83 3.43 -4.96 -14.20
C VAL A 83 3.67 -3.73 -13.33
N ALA A 84 4.51 -3.84 -12.30
CA ALA A 84 4.86 -2.72 -11.41
C ALA A 84 5.59 -1.55 -12.11
N ARG A 85 6.30 -1.80 -13.21
CA ARG A 85 6.97 -0.75 -14.00
C ARG A 85 6.07 -0.12 -15.06
N GLU A 86 5.07 -0.86 -15.53
CA GLU A 86 4.16 -0.40 -16.60
C GLU A 86 2.94 0.35 -16.07
N HIS A 87 2.56 0.15 -14.80
CA HIS A 87 1.35 0.72 -14.19
C HIS A 87 1.75 1.67 -13.06
N LEU A 88 2.10 2.90 -13.44
CA LEU A 88 2.67 3.88 -12.52
C LEU A 88 1.60 4.80 -11.92
N TYR A 89 1.69 5.02 -10.61
CA TYR A 89 0.97 6.09 -9.91
C TYR A 89 1.64 7.47 -10.12
N ASN A 90 1.14 8.49 -9.43
CA ASN A 90 1.80 9.79 -9.36
C ASN A 90 3.27 9.63 -8.91
N GLN A 91 4.15 10.46 -9.47
CA GLN A 91 5.59 10.48 -9.17
C GLN A 91 5.89 10.60 -7.67
N THR A 92 5.07 11.32 -6.92
CA THR A 92 5.20 11.43 -5.46
C THR A 92 4.18 10.55 -4.75
N VAL A 93 4.66 9.72 -3.84
CA VAL A 93 3.84 8.83 -3.00
C VAL A 93 3.98 9.20 -1.53
N PHE A 94 2.89 9.10 -0.79
CA PHE A 94 2.91 9.29 0.66
C PHE A 94 3.29 7.99 1.35
N VAL A 95 4.21 8.06 2.31
CA VAL A 95 4.63 6.91 3.11
C VAL A 95 4.37 7.20 4.58
N ALA A 96 3.61 6.34 5.26
CA ALA A 96 3.48 6.39 6.70
C ALA A 96 4.78 5.88 7.33
N PRO A 97 5.52 6.70 8.11
CA PRO A 97 6.74 6.24 8.75
C PRO A 97 6.43 5.18 9.82
N PHE A 98 7.36 4.27 10.06
CA PHE A 98 7.28 3.40 11.23
C PHE A 98 7.13 4.25 12.51
N TRP A 99 6.06 3.99 13.25
CA TRP A 99 5.63 4.80 14.40
C TRP A 99 5.31 3.87 15.58
N PRO A 100 6.32 3.42 16.35
CA PRO A 100 6.14 2.44 17.41
C PRO A 100 5.21 2.93 18.53
N GLU A 101 5.18 4.24 18.80
CA GLU A 101 4.37 4.85 19.85
C GLU A 101 2.86 4.70 19.64
N ILE A 102 2.42 4.42 18.41
CA ILE A 102 1.00 4.15 18.08
C ILE A 102 0.81 2.81 17.38
N TYR A 103 1.83 1.94 17.42
CA TYR A 103 1.77 0.64 16.77
C TYR A 103 0.99 -0.34 17.64
N GLU A 104 -0.14 -0.80 17.11
CA GLU A 104 -1.00 -1.78 17.77
C GLU A 104 -1.18 -2.99 16.85
N MET A 105 -1.04 -4.17 17.43
CA MET A 105 -1.40 -5.43 16.79
C MET A 105 -2.92 -5.58 16.77
N ASP A 106 -3.46 -6.14 15.69
CA ASP A 106 -4.87 -6.48 15.54
C ASP A 106 -5.01 -7.90 14.94
N ALA A 107 -6.23 -8.36 14.67
CA ALA A 107 -6.45 -9.69 14.10
C ALA A 107 -5.72 -9.94 12.76
N GLU A 108 -5.36 -8.87 12.06
CA GLU A 108 -4.73 -8.85 10.74
C GLU A 108 -3.24 -8.42 10.83
N ARG A 109 -2.87 -7.56 11.78
CA ARG A 109 -1.50 -7.11 12.08
C ARG A 109 -0.88 -7.94 13.20
N LYS A 110 -0.08 -8.92 12.80
CA LYS A 110 0.58 -9.87 13.71
C LYS A 110 2.10 -9.68 13.81
N GLN A 111 2.63 -8.65 13.16
CA GLN A 111 4.07 -8.39 13.12
C GLN A 111 4.54 -7.80 14.44
N THR A 112 5.73 -8.20 14.87
CA THR A 112 6.51 -7.52 15.90
C THR A 112 6.89 -6.10 15.45
N LEU A 113 7.33 -5.27 16.40
CA LEU A 113 7.80 -3.93 16.07
C LEU A 113 8.98 -3.96 15.10
N GLU A 114 9.88 -4.92 15.28
CA GLU A 114 11.04 -5.16 14.43
C GLU A 114 10.62 -5.54 13.01
N GLU A 115 9.71 -6.51 12.85
CA GLU A 115 9.18 -6.92 11.54
C GLU A 115 8.41 -5.78 10.86
N ALA A 116 7.67 -4.96 11.62
CA ALA A 116 6.97 -3.80 11.10
C ALA A 116 7.92 -2.71 10.60
N ARG A 117 9.02 -2.48 11.33
CA ARG A 117 10.09 -1.57 10.90
C ARG A 117 10.80 -2.06 9.64
N GLU A 118 11.11 -3.36 9.57
CA GLU A 118 11.72 -3.97 8.39
C GLU A 118 10.81 -3.89 7.18
N THR A 119 9.52 -4.18 7.36
CA THR A 119 8.51 -4.02 6.31
C THR A 119 8.45 -2.58 5.80
N TYR A 120 8.47 -1.60 6.71
CA TYR A 120 8.51 -0.18 6.34
C TYR A 120 9.73 0.15 5.46
N GLU A 121 10.93 -0.29 5.84
CA GLU A 121 12.15 -0.02 5.05
C GLU A 121 12.10 -0.71 3.68
N ILE A 122 11.65 -1.96 3.61
CA ILE A 122 11.48 -2.70 2.35
C ILE A 122 10.50 -1.98 1.43
N MET A 123 9.34 -1.57 1.95
CA MET A 123 8.34 -0.87 1.14
C MET A 123 8.91 0.44 0.60
N ARG A 124 9.54 1.25 1.45
CA ARG A 124 10.18 2.50 1.05
C ARG A 124 11.23 2.27 -0.04
N GLU A 125 12.07 1.25 0.11
CA GLU A 125 13.09 0.91 -0.88
C GLU A 125 12.47 0.52 -2.22
N VAL A 126 11.43 -0.32 -2.23
CA VAL A 126 10.73 -0.73 -3.46
C VAL A 126 10.21 0.48 -4.22
N TYR A 127 9.55 1.42 -3.55
CA TYR A 127 9.06 2.64 -4.19
C TYR A 127 10.21 3.47 -4.78
N VAL A 128 11.30 3.65 -4.05
CA VAL A 128 12.48 4.37 -4.55
C VAL A 128 13.11 3.67 -5.77
N GLN A 129 13.24 2.33 -5.73
CA GLN A 129 13.80 1.55 -6.84
C GLN A 129 12.92 1.58 -8.11
N LEU A 130 11.61 1.77 -7.97
CA LEU A 130 10.69 2.00 -9.08
C LEU A 130 10.71 3.46 -9.58
N GLY A 131 11.50 4.33 -8.94
CA GLY A 131 11.70 5.71 -9.35
C GLY A 131 10.76 6.71 -8.68
N TYR A 132 9.98 6.32 -7.66
CA TYR A 132 9.09 7.25 -6.96
C TYR A 132 9.82 8.16 -5.98
N SER A 133 9.29 9.38 -5.81
CA SER A 133 9.63 10.27 -4.71
C SER A 133 8.77 9.91 -3.50
N THR A 134 9.40 9.58 -2.37
CA THR A 134 8.67 9.23 -1.14
C THR A 134 8.54 10.46 -0.23
N LEU A 135 7.29 10.80 0.12
CA LEU A 135 6.96 11.88 1.03
C LEU A 135 6.43 11.30 2.35
N LEU A 136 7.18 11.48 3.44
CA LEU A 136 6.77 10.94 4.73
C LEU A 136 5.58 11.71 5.29
N LEU A 137 4.57 10.97 5.76
CA LEU A 137 3.49 11.56 6.52
C LEU A 137 4.00 12.03 7.90
N PRO A 138 3.61 13.22 8.36
CA PRO A 138 4.01 13.71 9.67
C PRO A 138 3.44 12.83 10.78
N LYS A 139 4.23 12.61 11.85
CA LYS A 139 3.82 11.88 13.06
C LYS A 139 2.94 12.78 13.96
N VAL A 140 1.78 13.13 13.44
CA VAL A 140 0.79 14.02 14.09
C VAL A 140 -0.60 13.37 14.08
N ALA A 141 -1.58 14.05 14.67
CA ALA A 141 -2.97 13.59 14.73
C ALA A 141 -3.53 13.29 13.32
N VAL A 142 -4.56 12.44 13.27
CA VAL A 142 -5.14 11.98 12.00
C VAL A 142 -5.64 13.15 11.14
N ASN A 143 -6.30 14.14 11.76
CA ASN A 143 -6.83 15.30 11.03
C ASN A 143 -5.71 16.13 10.39
N GLU A 144 -4.60 16.34 11.10
CA GLU A 144 -3.45 17.07 10.59
C GLU A 144 -2.76 16.32 9.43
N ARG A 145 -2.67 14.98 9.51
CA ARG A 145 -2.19 14.16 8.38
C ARG A 145 -3.10 14.25 7.16
N VAL A 146 -4.42 14.30 7.37
CA VAL A 146 -5.40 14.48 6.29
C VAL A 146 -5.18 15.83 5.63
N ASP A 147 -5.02 16.91 6.39
CA ASP A 147 -4.77 18.23 5.84
C ASP A 147 -3.43 18.32 5.12
N PHE A 148 -2.38 17.67 5.62
CA PHE A 148 -1.09 17.54 4.93
C PHE A 148 -1.27 16.92 3.54
N VAL A 149 -1.96 15.78 3.44
CA VAL A 149 -2.22 15.09 2.17
C VAL A 149 -3.05 15.99 1.23
N ARG A 150 -4.11 16.62 1.73
CA ARG A 150 -4.98 17.49 0.93
C ARG A 150 -4.25 18.69 0.37
N ASN A 151 -3.42 19.35 1.17
CA ASN A 151 -2.64 20.50 0.75
C ASN A 151 -1.65 20.11 -0.36
N TYR A 152 -1.11 18.90 -0.30
CA TYR A 152 -0.23 18.39 -1.35
C TYR A 152 -1.00 18.02 -2.63
N ILE A 153 -2.17 17.37 -2.51
CA ILE A 153 -3.02 17.01 -3.65
C ILE A 153 -3.53 18.24 -4.42
N LYS A 154 -3.89 19.33 -3.74
CA LYS A 154 -4.38 20.58 -4.37
C LYS A 154 -3.36 21.24 -5.32
N ASN A 155 -2.09 20.87 -5.23
CA ASN A 155 -1.02 21.43 -6.06
C ASN A 155 -0.79 20.63 -7.36
N PHE A 156 -1.64 19.64 -7.65
CA PHE A 156 -1.71 18.91 -8.92
C PHE A 156 -3.00 19.24 -9.65
#